data_AF-A0A0D3CXK7-F1
#
_entry.id   AF-A0A0D3CXK7-F1
#
_cell.length_a   1.000
_cell.length_b   1.000
_cell.length_c   1.000
_cell.angle_alpha   90.00
_cell.angle_beta   90.00
_cell.angle_gamma   90.00
#
_symmetry.space_group_name_H-M   'P 1'
#
loop_
_entity.id
_entity.type
_entity.pdbx_description
1 polymer ?
#
loop_
_entity_poly.entity_id
_entity_poly.type
_entity_poly.pdbx_seq_one_letter_code
_entity_poly.pdbx_strand_id
1 'polypeptide(L)'
;MGEEAQDPLILGRPFLATAGAIVKVKEGTIDLRLGKGHVLHFDIKEKMKKPTVFGQAFYIEEMGTLADEHLEELPPEDDEEGASPSTHSP
;
A
#
# COMPACT_ATOMS: atom_id res chain seq x y z
N MET A 1 -22.81 -18.60 17.55
CA MET A 1 -23.22 -17.21 17.24
C MET A 1 -22.02 -16.58 16.56
N GLY A 2 -22.06 -16.43 15.24
CA GLY A 2 -20.95 -15.85 14.49
C GLY A 2 -20.80 -14.38 14.86
N GLU A 3 -19.57 -13.94 15.07
CA GLU A 3 -19.24 -12.52 15.25
C GLU A 3 -19.78 -11.78 14.01
N GLU A 4 -20.72 -10.85 14.22
CA GLU A 4 -21.25 -10.04 13.14
C GLU A 4 -20.09 -9.21 12.58
N ALA A 5 -19.80 -9.39 11.29
CA ALA A 5 -18.76 -8.63 10.61
C ALA A 5 -19.18 -7.15 10.60
N GLN A 6 -18.74 -6.40 11.60
CA GLN A 6 -18.88 -4.95 11.61
C GLN A 6 -18.27 -4.41 10.33
N ASP A 7 -19.01 -3.57 9.60
CA ASP A 7 -18.53 -2.95 8.39
C ASP A 7 -17.15 -2.32 8.64
N PRO A 8 -16.12 -2.67 7.85
CA PRO A 8 -14.76 -2.24 8.13
C PRO A 8 -14.64 -0.73 7.94
N LEU A 9 -14.12 -0.03 8.95
CA LEU A 9 -13.74 1.37 8.82
C LEU A 9 -12.39 1.48 8.10
N ILE A 10 -12.41 1.98 6.86
CA ILE A 10 -11.22 2.17 6.05
C ILE A 10 -10.71 3.62 6.22
N LEU A 11 -9.58 3.77 6.88
CA LEU A 11 -8.90 5.06 7.03
C LEU A 11 -7.93 5.30 5.86
N GLY A 12 -8.35 6.09 4.88
CA GLY A 12 -7.54 6.39 3.71
C GLY A 12 -6.34 7.32 4.01
N ARG A 13 -5.39 7.39 3.05
CA ARG A 13 -4.21 8.27 3.12
C ARG A 13 -4.54 9.74 3.44
N PRO A 14 -5.58 10.38 2.87
CA PRO A 14 -5.93 11.76 3.22
C PRO A 14 -6.26 11.95 4.71
N PHE A 15 -6.98 10.98 5.30
CA PHE A 15 -7.30 11.02 6.73
C PHE A 15 -6.04 10.84 7.59
N LEU A 16 -5.23 9.83 7.27
CA LEU A 16 -4.00 9.53 8.00
C LEU A 16 -3.01 10.71 7.98
N ALA A 17 -2.89 11.41 6.85
CA ALA A 17 -2.06 12.60 6.72
C ALA A 17 -2.54 13.75 7.62
N THR A 18 -3.85 13.90 7.79
CA THR A 18 -4.45 14.96 8.61
C THR A 18 -4.39 14.66 10.10
N ALA A 19 -4.61 13.39 10.49
CA ALA A 19 -4.64 12.95 11.89
C ALA A 19 -3.24 12.86 12.53
N GLY A 20 -2.16 13.23 11.81
CA GLY A 20 -0.80 13.08 12.30
C GLY A 20 -0.45 11.62 12.60
N ALA A 21 -0.86 10.71 11.72
CA ALA A 21 -0.63 9.28 11.88
C ALA A 21 0.87 8.96 11.89
N ILE A 22 1.30 8.13 12.86
CA ILE A 22 2.65 7.59 12.94
C ILE A 22 2.57 6.08 12.77
N VAL A 23 3.09 5.58 11.65
CA VAL A 23 3.13 4.16 11.33
C VAL A 23 4.51 3.61 11.69
N LYS A 24 4.58 2.79 12.74
CA LYS A 24 5.83 2.16 13.19
C LYS A 24 5.87 0.72 12.67
N VAL A 25 6.30 0.55 11.43
CA VAL A 25 6.24 -0.73 10.71
C VAL A 25 6.95 -1.85 11.46
N LYS A 26 8.20 -1.63 11.88
CA LYS A 26 8.99 -2.63 12.63
C LYS A 26 8.34 -3.03 13.95
N GLU A 27 7.67 -2.09 14.60
CA GLU A 27 7.00 -2.32 15.87
C GLU A 27 5.60 -2.90 15.69
N GLY A 28 5.06 -2.90 14.47
CA GLY A 28 3.70 -3.33 14.17
C GLY A 28 2.66 -2.53 14.93
N THR A 29 2.82 -1.20 14.96
CA THR A 29 1.87 -0.29 15.61
C THR A 29 1.56 0.94 14.77
N ILE A 30 0.38 1.52 15.00
CA ILE A 30 -0.06 2.79 14.41
C ILE A 30 -0.59 3.70 15.51
N ASP A 31 -0.09 4.93 15.59
CA ASP A 31 -0.60 5.98 16.48
C ASP A 31 -1.32 7.06 15.67
N LEU A 32 -2.57 7.42 16.02
CA LEU A 32 -3.27 8.57 15.46
C LEU A 32 -3.32 9.70 16.49
N ARG A 33 -2.81 10.90 16.15
CA ARG A 33 -2.71 12.05 17.05
C ARG A 33 -3.83 13.05 16.79
N LEU A 34 -4.98 12.85 17.44
CA LEU A 34 -6.21 13.63 17.24
C LEU A 34 -6.21 14.98 17.99
N GLY A 35 -5.04 15.63 18.10
CA GLY A 35 -4.84 16.87 18.83
C GLY A 35 -3.99 16.72 20.10
N LYS A 36 -4.02 17.73 20.96
CA LYS A 36 -3.19 17.77 22.17
C LYS A 36 -3.67 16.70 23.17
N GLY A 37 -2.77 15.78 23.52
CA GLY A 37 -3.02 14.75 24.54
C GLY A 37 -3.92 13.59 24.09
N HIS A 38 -4.41 13.58 22.85
CA HIS A 38 -5.29 12.53 22.35
C HIS A 38 -4.56 11.67 21.32
N VAL A 39 -4.19 10.45 21.73
CA VAL A 39 -3.53 9.48 20.87
C VAL A 39 -4.35 8.20 20.87
N LEU A 40 -4.74 7.75 19.69
CA LEU A 40 -5.36 6.45 19.48
C LEU A 40 -4.28 5.47 19.04
N HIS A 41 -4.07 4.43 19.84
CA HIS A 41 -3.02 3.43 19.61
C HIS A 41 -3.63 2.15 19.03
N PHE A 42 -3.08 1.67 17.92
CA PHE A 42 -3.45 0.43 17.27
C PHE A 42 -2.27 -0.53 17.28
N ASP A 43 -2.43 -1.67 17.96
CA ASP A 43 -1.54 -2.82 17.83
C ASP A 43 -2.02 -3.69 16.68
N ILE A 44 -1.21 -3.78 15.62
CA ILE A 44 -1.54 -4.59 14.45
C ILE A 44 -0.91 -6.00 14.51
N LYS A 45 0.04 -6.27 15.40
CA LYS A 45 0.71 -7.59 15.49
C LYS A 45 -0.26 -8.71 15.83
N GLU A 46 -1.18 -8.46 16.75
CA GLU A 46 -2.18 -9.47 17.12
C GLU A 46 -3.30 -9.61 16.08
N LYS A 47 -3.67 -8.50 15.42
CA LYS A 47 -4.78 -8.43 14.46
C LYS A 47 -4.40 -8.96 13.08
N MET A 48 -3.12 -8.97 12.73
CA MET A 48 -2.59 -9.56 11.49
C MET A 48 -2.68 -11.10 11.43
N LYS A 49 -3.08 -11.80 12.50
CA LYS A 49 -3.28 -13.25 12.46
C LYS A 49 -4.48 -13.69 11.60
N LYS A 50 -5.42 -12.77 11.35
CA LYS A 50 -6.57 -12.97 10.44
C LYS A 50 -6.86 -11.64 9.74
N PRO A 51 -6.07 -11.25 8.72
CA PRO A 51 -6.25 -10.01 8.00
C PRO A 51 -7.44 -10.17 7.04
N THR A 52 -8.65 -10.25 7.59
CA THR A 52 -9.88 -10.33 6.79
C THR A 52 -10.35 -8.92 6.47
N VAL A 53 -10.21 -8.54 5.20
CA VAL A 53 -10.92 -7.40 4.62
C VAL A 53 -12.02 -8.00 3.75
N PHE A 54 -13.29 -7.74 4.08
CA PHE A 54 -14.47 -8.32 3.41
C PHE A 54 -14.49 -9.87 3.34
N GLY A 55 -13.94 -10.54 4.35
CA GLY A 55 -13.86 -12.01 4.39
C GLY A 55 -12.77 -12.63 3.50
N GLN A 56 -11.98 -11.81 2.80
CA GLN A 56 -10.79 -12.25 2.08
C GLN A 56 -9.54 -12.01 2.94
N ALA A 57 -8.73 -13.06 3.11
CA ALA A 57 -7.47 -12.97 3.83
C ALA A 57 -6.37 -12.52 2.87
N PHE A 58 -5.72 -11.38 3.14
CA PHE A 58 -4.54 -10.93 2.39
C PHE A 58 -3.30 -11.06 3.27
N TYR A 59 -2.34 -11.87 2.84
CA TYR A 59 -1.04 -11.96 3.50
C TYR A 59 -0.06 -11.04 2.79
N ILE A 60 0.63 -10.20 3.56
CA ILE A 60 1.80 -9.46 3.06
C ILE A 60 2.99 -10.38 3.31
N GLU A 61 3.52 -10.96 2.23
CA GLU A 61 4.74 -11.75 2.29
C GLU A 61 5.92 -10.77 2.43
N GLU A 62 6.74 -10.97 3.46
CA GLU A 62 8.02 -10.26 3.57
C GLU A 62 8.91 -10.80 2.45
N MET A 63 9.04 -10.04 1.35
CA MET A 63 10.01 -10.34 0.31
C MET A 63 11.38 -10.34 0.99
N GLY A 64 11.95 -11.52 1.19
CA GLY A 64 13.35 -11.65 1.58
C GLY A 64 14.21 -10.83 0.63
N THR A 65 15.41 -10.44 1.09
CA THR A 65 16.39 -9.76 0.23
C THR A 65 16.39 -10.42 -1.13
N LEU A 66 16.14 -9.64 -2.18
CA LEU A 66 16.23 -10.09 -3.55
C LEU A 66 17.62 -10.71 -3.73
N ALA A 67 17.65 -12.04 -3.69
CA ALA A 67 18.75 -12.77 -4.29
C ALA A 67 18.73 -12.35 -5.75
N ASP A 68 19.89 -11.93 -6.24
CA ASP A 68 20.19 -11.32 -7.53
C ASP A 68 19.90 -12.28 -8.71
N GLU A 69 18.69 -12.83 -8.78
CA GLU A 69 18.34 -13.93 -9.66
C GLU A 69 17.06 -13.58 -10.42
N HIS A 70 17.29 -13.11 -11.65
CA HIS A 70 16.32 -12.90 -12.73
C HIS A 70 15.54 -11.58 -12.72
N LEU A 71 16.26 -10.46 -12.83
CA LEU A 71 15.76 -9.36 -13.65
C LEU A 71 15.85 -9.82 -15.11
N GLU A 72 14.74 -10.28 -15.69
CA GLU A 72 14.65 -10.36 -17.16
C GLU A 72 14.77 -8.92 -17.67
N GLU A 73 15.96 -8.59 -18.19
CA GLU A 73 16.23 -7.33 -18.86
C GLU A 73 15.24 -7.21 -20.00
N LEU A 74 14.26 -6.30 -19.85
CA LEU A 74 13.36 -5.95 -20.94
C LEU A 74 14.24 -5.45 -22.10
N PRO A 75 14.04 -5.95 -23.33
CA PRO A 75 14.84 -5.51 -24.45
C PRO A 75 14.71 -3.99 -24.59
N PRO A 76 15.78 -3.29 -25.01
CA PRO A 76 15.74 -1.86 -25.22
C PRO A 76 14.61 -1.53 -26.20
N GLU A 77 13.74 -0.60 -25.81
CA GLU A 77 12.78 0.00 -26.73
C GLU A 77 13.62 0.76 -27.78
N ASP A 78 13.55 0.32 -29.03
CA ASP A 78 14.22 1.01 -30.12
C ASP A 78 13.62 2.43 -30.26
N ASP A 79 14.39 3.42 -29.82
CA ASP A 79 14.17 4.84 -30.09
C ASP A 79 14.38 5.10 -31.59
N GLU A 80 13.38 4.81 -32.44
CA GLU A 80 13.36 5.31 -33.82
C GLU A 80 12.87 6.76 -33.81
N GLU A 81 13.79 7.67 -33.46
CA GLU A 81 13.74 9.08 -33.84
C GLU A 81 13.86 9.19 -35.37
N GLY A 82 12.76 9.57 -36.04
CA GLY A 82 12.85 10.33 -37.28
C GLY A 82 12.03 9.81 -38.47
N ALA A 83 10.83 10.35 -38.64
CA ALA A 83 10.34 10.73 -39.97
C ALA A 83 9.27 11.83 -39.87
N SER A 84 9.59 12.97 -40.49
CA SER A 84 8.85 14.23 -40.57
C SER A 84 7.37 14.12 -41.01
N PRO A 85 6.50 15.09 -40.64
CA PRO A 85 5.14 15.13 -41.10
C PRO A 85 5.09 15.53 -42.59
N SER A 86 4.79 14.56 -43.47
CA SER A 86 4.45 14.87 -44.86
C SER A 86 3.00 15.33 -44.94
N THR A 87 2.83 16.63 -45.18
CA THR A 87 1.57 17.23 -45.61
C THR A 87 1.20 16.71 -47.00
N HIS A 88 -0.04 16.27 -47.20
CA HIS A 88 -0.62 16.24 -48.53
C HIS A 88 -2.10 16.65 -48.52
N SER A 89 -2.33 17.88 -49.00
CA SER A 89 -3.47 18.27 -49.83
C SER A 89 -2.87 18.68 -51.19
N PRO A 90 -3.57 18.55 -52.34
CA PRO A 90 -5.01 18.75 -52.53
C PRO A 90 -5.81 17.52 -53.01
#